data_AF-P49801-F1
#
_entry.id   AF-P49801-F1
#
_cell.length_a   1.000
_cell.length_b   1.000
_cell.length_c   1.000
_cell.angle_alpha   90.00
_cell.angle_beta   90.00
_cell.angle_gamma   90.00
#
_symmetry.space_group_name_H-M   'P 1'
#
loop_
_entity.id
_entity.type
_entity.pdbx_description
1 polymer ?
#
loop_
_entity_poly.entity_id
_entity_poly.type
_entity_poly.pdbx_seq_one_letter_code
_entity_poly.pdbx_strand_id
1 'polypeptide(L)' 'LAVQDLKKQPLQDVAKRVEEIWQEFLAPGAPSAINLDSHSYEITSQNVKDGGRYTFEDAQEHIYKL' A
#
# COMPACT_ATOMS: atom_id res chain seq x y z
N LEU A 1 2.38 10.01 -2.55
CA LEU A 1 3.85 10.07 -2.30
C LEU A 1 4.37 8.76 -1.72
N ALA A 2 3.78 8.23 -0.64
CA ALA A 2 4.30 7.04 0.05
C ALA A 2 4.61 5.83 -0.86
N VAL A 3 3.73 5.48 -1.81
CA VAL A 3 3.98 4.39 -2.79
C VAL A 3 5.14 4.70 -3.74
N GLN A 4 5.31 5.96 -4.16
CA GLN A 4 6.45 6.37 -4.99
C GLN A 4 7.76 6.30 -4.20
N ASP A 5 7.73 6.59 -2.90
CA ASP A 5 8.90 6.48 -2.02
C ASP A 5 9.24 5.03 -1.70
N LEU A 6 8.22 4.14 -1.59
CA LEU A 6 8.41 2.70 -1.47
C LEU A 6 9.25 2.13 -2.62
N LYS A 7 8.95 2.55 -3.85
CA LYS A 7 9.67 2.10 -5.06
C LYS A 7 11.16 2.46 -5.04
N LYS A 8 11.56 3.43 -4.21
CA LYS A 8 12.94 3.92 -4.06
C LYS A 8 13.67 3.35 -2.84
N GLN A 9 13.02 2.58 -1.97
CA GLN A 9 13.65 2.03 -0.77
C GLN A 9 14.70 0.96 -1.09
N PRO A 10 15.80 0.87 -0.32
CA PRO A 10 16.67 -0.31 -0.34
C PRO A 10 15.86 -1.59 -0.10
N LEU A 11 16.22 -2.71 -0.76
CA LEU A 11 15.43 -3.95 -0.70
C LEU A 11 15.14 -4.43 0.73
N GLN A 12 16.10 -4.28 1.64
CA GLN A 12 15.95 -4.64 3.05
C GLN A 12 14.88 -3.83 3.81
N ASP A 13 14.58 -2.61 3.35
CA ASP A 13 13.64 -1.69 3.99
C ASP A 13 12.24 -1.75 3.36
N VAL A 14 12.09 -2.41 2.20
CA VAL A 14 10.82 -2.46 1.44
C VAL A 14 9.71 -3.08 2.29
N ALA A 15 9.96 -4.24 2.90
CA ALA A 15 8.93 -4.94 3.69
C ALA A 15 8.43 -4.08 4.86
N LYS A 16 9.35 -3.44 5.59
CA LYS A 16 9.02 -2.51 6.66
C LYS A 16 8.20 -1.33 6.13
N ARG A 17 8.61 -0.72 5.01
CA ARG A 17 7.89 0.42 4.43
C ARG A 17 6.51 0.02 3.91
N VAL A 18 6.33 -1.21 3.42
CA VAL A 18 5.01 -1.75 3.06
C VAL A 18 4.09 -1.78 4.28
N GLU A 19 4.57 -2.34 5.39
CA GLU A 19 3.78 -2.42 6.63
C GLU A 19 3.40 -1.02 7.14
N GLU A 20 4.32 -0.06 7.13
CA GLU A 20 4.04 1.33 7.51
C GLU A 20 2.92 1.95 6.66
N ILE A 21 2.98 1.79 5.33
CA ILE A 21 1.95 2.31 4.41
C ILE A 21 0.61 1.63 4.66
N TRP A 22 0.61 0.31 4.89
CA TRP A 22 -0.61 -0.41 5.22
C TRP A 22 -1.25 0.13 6.51
N GLN A 23 -0.48 0.28 7.58
CA GLN A 23 -0.98 0.80 8.86
C GLN A 23 -1.47 2.24 8.78
N GLU A 24 -0.81 3.08 7.98
CA GLU A 24 -1.15 4.51 7.86
C GLU A 24 -2.43 4.76 7.05
N PHE A 25 -2.69 3.96 5.99
CA PHE A 25 -3.73 4.27 5.01
C PHE A 25 -4.82 3.19 4.84
N LEU A 26 -4.56 1.91 5.12
CA LEU A 26 -5.44 0.80 4.72
C LEU A 26 -5.84 -0.15 5.85
N ALA A 27 -5.10 -0.20 6.95
CA ALA A 27 -5.45 -1.02 8.09
C ALA A 27 -6.78 -0.57 8.73
N PRO A 28 -7.54 -1.48 9.36
CA PRO A 28 -8.70 -1.09 10.15
C PRO A 28 -8.33 -0.07 11.23
N GLY A 29 -8.95 1.11 11.19
CA GLY A 29 -8.62 2.22 12.11
C GLY A 29 -7.37 3.01 11.74
N ALA A 30 -6.88 2.88 10.50
CA ALA A 30 -5.77 3.67 9.99
C ALA A 30 -5.98 5.18 10.22
N PRO A 31 -4.96 5.91 10.72
CA PRO A 31 -5.09 7.33 11.08
C PRO A 31 -5.39 8.22 9.87
N SER A 32 -4.91 7.82 8.69
CA SER A 32 -5.11 8.51 7.42
C SER A 32 -5.85 7.61 6.43
N ALA A 33 -6.88 6.90 6.90
CA ALA A 33 -7.63 5.93 6.11
C ALA A 33 -8.10 6.51 4.76
N ILE A 34 -7.78 5.82 3.67
CA ILE A 34 -8.24 6.17 2.33
C ILE A 34 -9.41 5.29 1.91
N ASN A 35 -10.27 5.83 1.05
CA ASN A 35 -11.31 5.02 0.42
C ASN A 35 -10.69 4.18 -0.71
N LEU A 36 -10.92 2.87 -0.65
CA LEU A 36 -10.49 1.91 -1.66
C LEU A 36 -11.64 0.95 -1.93
N ASP A 37 -11.92 0.63 -3.19
CA ASP A 37 -12.95 -0.36 -3.52
C ASP A 37 -12.55 -1.76 -3.00
N SER A 38 -13.55 -2.61 -2.78
CA SER A 38 -13.34 -3.92 -2.14
C SER A 38 -12.38 -4.81 -2.93
N HIS A 39 -12.41 -4.76 -4.26
CA HIS A 39 -11.55 -5.56 -5.11
C HIS A 39 -10.08 -5.15 -4.96
N SER A 40 -9.80 -3.85 -5.07
CA SER A 40 -8.45 -3.32 -4.86
C SER A 40 -7.93 -3.54 -3.44
N TYR A 41 -8.82 -3.45 -2.44
CA TYR A 41 -8.48 -3.74 -1.04
C TYR A 41 -8.05 -5.20 -0.85
N GLU A 42 -8.83 -6.14 -1.38
CA GLU A 42 -8.54 -7.57 -1.28
C GLU A 42 -7.18 -7.92 -1.91
N ILE A 43 -6.93 -7.46 -3.14
CA ILE A 43 -5.63 -7.67 -3.82
C ILE A 43 -4.49 -7.09 -3.00
N THR A 44 -4.62 -5.83 -2.57
CA THR A 44 -3.57 -5.15 -1.79
C THR A 44 -3.30 -5.88 -0.47
N SER A 45 -4.35 -6.34 0.22
CA SER A 45 -4.22 -7.09 1.48
C SER A 45 -3.47 -8.41 1.33
N GLN A 46 -3.57 -9.05 0.15
CA GLN A 46 -2.80 -10.25 -0.17
C GLN A 46 -1.35 -9.89 -0.50
N ASN A 47 -1.13 -8.88 -1.34
CA ASN A 47 0.21 -8.43 -1.74
C ASN A 47 1.07 -7.97 -0.56
N VAL A 48 0.46 -7.35 0.45
CA VAL A 48 1.16 -6.91 1.67
C VAL A 48 1.86 -8.07 2.38
N LYS A 49 1.36 -9.29 2.26
CA LYS A 49 1.99 -10.49 2.84
C LYS A 49 3.34 -10.82 2.19
N ASP A 50 3.50 -10.49 0.91
CA ASP A 50 4.76 -10.69 0.17
C ASP A 50 5.71 -9.50 0.32
N GLY A 51 5.17 -8.29 0.57
CA GLY A 51 5.96 -7.12 0.98
C GLY A 51 6.82 -6.51 -0.13
N GLY A 52 6.39 -6.59 -1.40
CA GLY A 52 7.15 -6.10 -2.56
C GLY A 52 7.04 -4.60 -2.84
N ARG A 53 7.92 -4.06 -3.69
CA ARG A 53 7.90 -2.64 -4.12
C ARG A 53 6.64 -2.24 -4.90
N TYR A 54 5.91 -3.22 -5.41
CA TYR A 54 4.71 -3.06 -6.22
C TYR A 54 3.43 -3.44 -5.48
N THR A 55 3.52 -3.63 -4.15
CA THR A 55 2.40 -4.07 -3.30
C THR A 55 1.12 -3.24 -3.48
N PHE A 56 1.28 -1.94 -3.73
CA PHE A 56 0.18 -0.97 -3.79
C PHE A 56 -0.11 -0.48 -5.22
N GLU A 57 0.33 -1.16 -6.28
CA GLU A 57 0.09 -0.67 -7.65
C GLU A 57 -1.40 -0.61 -8.01
N ASP A 58 -2.15 -1.67 -7.71
CA ASP A 58 -3.60 -1.70 -7.89
C ASP A 58 -4.27 -0.58 -7.07
N ALA A 59 -3.96 -0.47 -5.78
CA ALA A 59 -4.50 0.61 -4.94
C ALA A 59 -4.14 2.01 -5.47
N GLN A 60 -2.93 2.20 -5.99
CA GLN A 60 -2.50 3.47 -6.55
C GLN A 60 -3.31 3.83 -7.80
N GLU A 61 -3.56 2.89 -8.72
CA GLU A 61 -4.32 3.17 -9.94
C GLU A 61 -5.74 3.68 -9.66
N HIS A 62 -6.36 3.18 -8.60
CA HIS A 62 -7.70 3.60 -8.18
C HIS A 62 -7.72 5.02 -7.56
N ILE A 63 -6.74 5.35 -6.71
CA ILE A 63 -6.67 6.67 -6.07
C ILE A 63 -6.40 7.78 -7.09
N TYR A 64 -5.61 7.51 -8.14
CA TYR A 64 -5.30 8.50 -9.18
C TYR A 64 -6.47 8.74 -10.16
N LYS A 65 -7.54 7.95 -10.11
CA LYS A 65 -8.73 8.10 -10.98
C LYS A 65 -9.89 8.84 -10.31
N LEU A 66 -9.69 9.39 -9.10
CA LEU A 66 -10.62 10.27 -8.39
C LEU A 66 -10.18 11.73 -8.49
#